data_AF-A0A7V0IT70-F1
#
_entry.id   AF-A0A7V0IT70-F1
#
_cell.length_a   1.000
_cell.length_b   1.000
_cell.length_c   1.000
_cell.angle_alpha   90.00
_cell.angle_beta   90.00
_cell.angle_gamma   90.00
#
_symmetry.space_group_name_H-M   'P 1'
#
loop_
_entity.id
_entity.type
_entity.pdbx_description
1 polymer ?
#
loop_
_entity_poly.entity_id
_entity_poly.type
_entity_poly.pdbx_seq_one_letter_code
_entity_poly.pdbx_strand_id
1 'polypeptide(L)'
;MTPAHDIIGSTPEGGTVKIGLEGSTGLTLLAFLSTGCLSCRDFWDAFAAEDLALPGGDTRLVIVSKNLEHESTSQLIKLAPANHQTVASTEAWDAYNVPVSPYFILIDGPSGMTLGEGAAATWPQVDNLLKQAMADLGVAPSGERQDQRAAGGEAREAKVDDDLAAAGITPGHPSLYPGTDPDDEDPE
;
A
#
# COMPACT_ATOMS: atom_id res chain seq x y z
N MET A 1 8.66 -2.55 8.43
CA MET A 1 7.52 -1.61 8.36
C MET A 1 8.07 -0.20 8.49
N THR A 2 7.68 0.69 7.59
CA THR A 2 8.15 2.08 7.51
C THR A 2 7.12 2.99 8.17
N PRO A 3 7.53 3.99 8.98
CA PRO A 3 6.59 4.94 9.56
C PRO A 3 5.97 5.85 8.48
N ALA A 4 4.72 6.22 8.68
CA ALA A 4 4.02 7.20 7.86
C ALA A 4 4.49 8.62 8.21
N HIS A 5 4.56 9.47 7.20
CA HIS A 5 4.92 10.87 7.31
C HIS A 5 3.75 11.76 6.88
N ASP A 6 3.37 12.71 7.75
CA ASP A 6 2.39 13.74 7.41
C ASP A 6 2.78 14.46 6.11
N ILE A 7 1.79 14.73 5.26
CA ILE A 7 2.02 15.41 3.98
C ILE A 7 1.69 16.89 4.14
N ILE A 8 2.60 17.75 3.72
CA ILE A 8 2.40 19.20 3.62
C ILE A 8 2.54 19.58 2.16
N GLY A 9 1.60 20.36 1.65
CA GLY A 9 1.63 20.81 0.26
C GLY A 9 0.54 21.82 -0.04
N SER A 10 0.18 21.90 -1.30
CA SER A 10 -0.85 22.82 -1.78
C SER A 10 -2.02 22.07 -2.41
N THR A 11 -3.25 22.56 -2.24
CA THR A 11 -4.40 22.09 -2.99
C THR A 11 -4.29 22.53 -4.46
N PRO A 12 -5.02 21.90 -5.40
CA PRO A 12 -5.04 22.31 -6.81
C PRO A 12 -5.39 23.80 -7.01
N GLU A 13 -6.21 24.37 -6.13
CA GLU A 13 -6.62 25.78 -6.15
C GLU A 13 -5.56 26.74 -5.57
N GLY A 14 -4.45 26.21 -5.05
CA GLY A 14 -3.32 26.98 -4.51
C GLY A 14 -3.37 27.26 -3.01
N GLY A 15 -4.29 26.65 -2.25
CA GLY A 15 -4.32 26.77 -0.79
C GLY A 15 -3.31 25.84 -0.12
N THR A 16 -2.68 26.25 0.99
CA THR A 16 -1.80 25.34 1.75
C THR A 16 -2.63 24.35 2.56
N VAL A 17 -2.21 23.08 2.58
CA VAL A 17 -2.89 22.01 3.31
C VAL A 17 -1.89 21.06 4.00
N LYS A 18 -2.31 20.53 5.15
CA LYS A 18 -1.61 19.46 5.87
C LYS A 18 -2.52 18.23 5.96
N ILE A 19 -1.99 17.07 5.60
CA ILE A 19 -2.61 15.77 5.73
C ILE A 19 -1.98 15.03 6.90
N GLY A 20 -2.73 14.90 8.00
CA GLY A 20 -2.35 14.04 9.11
C GLY A 20 -2.61 12.58 8.73
N LEU A 21 -1.58 11.74 8.86
CA LEU A 21 -1.67 10.30 8.58
C LEU A 21 -1.57 9.46 9.86
N GLU A 22 -0.61 9.78 10.72
CA GLU A 22 -0.49 9.17 12.04
C GLU A 22 -1.65 9.59 12.95
N GLY A 23 -2.23 8.62 13.66
CA GLY A 23 -3.37 8.83 14.56
C GLY A 23 -4.69 9.08 13.84
N SER A 24 -4.72 8.98 12.50
CA SER A 24 -5.97 9.02 11.74
C SER A 24 -6.80 7.76 12.00
N THR A 25 -8.12 7.86 11.88
CA THR A 25 -9.00 6.70 12.05
C THR A 25 -9.01 5.86 10.77
N GLY A 26 -8.69 4.58 10.89
CA GLY A 26 -8.78 3.63 9.79
C GLY A 26 -7.60 3.68 8.82
N LEU A 27 -7.83 3.20 7.60
CA LEU A 27 -6.80 3.10 6.57
C LEU A 27 -6.75 4.36 5.71
N THR A 28 -5.55 4.74 5.30
CA THR A 28 -5.34 5.79 4.28
C THR A 28 -4.58 5.24 3.10
N LEU A 29 -5.13 5.39 1.90
CA LEU A 29 -4.46 5.11 0.63
C LEU A 29 -3.89 6.41 0.08
N LEU A 30 -2.58 6.46 -0.07
CA LEU A 30 -1.89 7.50 -0.83
C LEU A 30 -1.75 7.04 -2.28
N ALA A 31 -2.23 7.85 -3.22
CA ALA A 31 -2.07 7.63 -4.65
C ALA A 31 -1.16 8.72 -5.24
N PHE A 32 0.09 8.37 -5.53
CA PHE A 32 1.07 9.25 -6.14
C PHE A 32 0.86 9.26 -7.66
N LEU A 33 0.26 10.33 -8.16
CA LEU A 33 -0.15 10.47 -9.57
C LEU A 33 0.47 11.71 -10.20
N SER A 34 0.89 11.56 -11.46
CA SER A 34 1.25 12.69 -12.32
C SER A 34 0.08 13.05 -13.24
N THR A 35 -0.02 14.32 -13.64
CA THR A 35 -0.98 14.76 -14.68
C THR A 35 -0.51 14.47 -16.10
N GLY A 36 0.80 14.25 -16.29
CA GLY A 36 1.41 13.99 -17.59
C GLY A 36 1.59 12.50 -17.93
N CYS A 37 1.33 11.59 -16.99
CA CYS A 37 1.51 10.15 -17.20
C CYS A 37 0.24 9.52 -17.79
N LEU A 38 0.40 8.76 -18.88
CA LEU A 38 -0.73 8.12 -19.57
C LEU A 38 -1.45 7.11 -18.69
N SER A 39 -0.72 6.26 -17.95
CA SER A 39 -1.34 5.29 -17.03
C SER A 39 -1.97 5.93 -15.80
N CYS A 40 -1.57 7.15 -15.42
CA CYS A 40 -2.25 7.89 -14.35
C CYS A 40 -3.65 8.35 -14.77
N ARG A 41 -3.91 8.54 -16.07
CA ARG A 41 -5.20 9.01 -16.60
C ARG A 41 -6.37 8.16 -16.11
N ASP A 42 -6.22 6.83 -16.23
CA ASP A 42 -7.26 5.88 -15.84
C ASP A 42 -7.56 5.94 -14.34
N PHE A 43 -6.56 6.24 -13.50
CA PHE A 43 -6.75 6.41 -12.06
C PHE A 43 -7.44 7.73 -11.71
N TRP A 44 -7.08 8.83 -12.38
CA TRP A 44 -7.80 10.11 -12.20
C TRP A 44 -9.28 9.96 -12.55
N ASP A 45 -9.59 9.29 -13.65
CA ASP A 45 -10.97 9.05 -14.08
C ASP A 45 -11.71 8.09 -13.11
N ALA A 46 -11.04 7.02 -12.63
CA ALA A 46 -11.61 6.11 -11.64
C ALA A 46 -11.89 6.78 -10.29
N PHE A 47 -11.01 7.69 -9.86
CA PHE A 47 -11.18 8.41 -8.58
C PHE A 47 -12.24 9.50 -8.64
N ALA A 48 -12.57 10.00 -9.83
CA ALA A 48 -13.69 10.90 -10.02
C ALA A 48 -15.06 10.20 -9.99
N ALA A 49 -15.11 8.86 -10.06
CA ALA A 49 -16.35 8.10 -10.02
C ALA A 49 -16.95 8.08 -8.60
N GLU A 50 -18.26 8.31 -8.50
CA GLU A 50 -18.97 8.36 -7.21
C GLU A 50 -19.08 6.98 -6.52
N ASP A 51 -18.95 5.89 -7.29
CA ASP A 51 -19.09 4.51 -6.84
C ASP A 51 -17.75 3.81 -6.60
N LEU A 52 -16.64 4.57 -6.51
CA LEU A 52 -15.33 4.01 -6.19
C LEU A 52 -15.37 3.29 -4.84
N ALA A 53 -15.34 1.96 -4.89
CA ALA A 53 -15.25 1.10 -3.72
C ALA A 53 -13.78 0.84 -3.38
N LEU A 54 -13.31 1.42 -2.27
CA LEU A 54 -11.99 1.13 -1.72
C LEU A 54 -12.06 -0.09 -0.79
N PRO A 55 -11.07 -0.99 -0.82
CA PRO A 55 -10.97 -2.08 0.15
C PRO A 55 -10.96 -1.55 1.58
N GLY A 56 -11.72 -2.16 2.49
CA GLY A 56 -11.80 -1.75 3.89
C GLY A 56 -12.99 -0.85 4.25
N GLY A 57 -13.83 -0.46 3.27
CA GLY A 57 -15.11 0.24 3.47
C GLY A 57 -14.95 1.73 3.81
N ASP A 58 -14.10 2.04 4.78
CA ASP A 58 -13.86 3.39 5.31
C ASP A 58 -12.46 3.93 4.96
N THR A 59 -11.78 3.33 3.97
CA THR A 59 -10.43 3.74 3.58
C THR A 59 -10.46 5.14 2.97
N ARG A 60 -9.66 6.04 3.53
CA ARG A 60 -9.50 7.41 3.04
C ARG A 60 -8.54 7.42 1.85
N LEU A 61 -8.95 7.98 0.71
CA LEU A 61 -8.06 8.23 -0.42
C LEU A 61 -7.49 9.65 -0.38
N VAL A 62 -6.17 9.76 -0.53
CA VAL A 62 -5.45 11.02 -0.72
C VAL A 62 -4.60 10.91 -1.99
N ILE A 63 -4.82 11.82 -2.94
CA ILE A 63 -4.09 11.86 -4.19
C ILE A 63 -2.94 12.86 -4.05
N VAL A 64 -1.73 12.41 -4.35
CA VAL A 64 -0.50 13.20 -4.20
C VAL A 64 0.14 13.41 -5.56
N SER A 65 0.16 14.66 -6.05
CA SER A 65 0.94 15.02 -7.23
C SER A 65 2.25 15.70 -6.81
N LYS A 66 3.19 15.83 -7.74
CA LYS A 66 4.31 16.77 -7.53
C LYS A 66 3.79 18.20 -7.54
N ASN A 67 4.63 19.12 -7.07
CA ASN A 67 4.31 20.55 -7.06
C ASN A 67 4.15 21.13 -8.48
N LEU A 68 3.67 22.38 -8.55
CA LEU A 68 3.34 23.07 -9.81
C LEU A 68 4.57 23.43 -10.67
N GLU A 69 5.80 23.21 -10.17
CA GLU A 69 7.02 23.34 -10.97
C GLU A 69 7.23 22.12 -11.87
N HIS A 70 6.68 20.97 -11.47
CA HIS A 70 6.77 19.69 -12.17
C HIS A 70 5.45 19.26 -12.83
N GLU A 71 4.33 19.88 -12.46
CA GLU A 71 2.98 19.53 -12.91
C GLU A 71 2.23 20.74 -13.48
N SER A 72 1.25 20.49 -14.37
CA SER A 72 0.40 21.57 -14.89
C SER A 72 -0.71 21.90 -13.90
N THR A 73 -0.71 23.11 -13.34
CA THR A 73 -1.78 23.61 -12.45
C THR A 73 -3.17 23.44 -13.06
N SER A 74 -3.31 23.79 -14.35
CA SER A 74 -4.60 23.70 -15.05
C SER A 74 -5.09 22.25 -15.21
N GLN A 75 -4.17 21.28 -15.36
CA GLN A 75 -4.54 19.87 -15.42
C GLN A 75 -4.88 19.34 -14.04
N LEU A 76 -4.14 19.74 -12.99
CA LEU A 76 -4.45 19.36 -11.62
C LEU A 76 -5.84 19.83 -11.20
N ILE A 77 -6.18 21.10 -11.46
CA ILE A 77 -7.53 21.63 -11.18
C ILE A 77 -8.61 20.84 -11.96
N LYS A 78 -8.31 20.45 -13.19
CA LYS A 78 -9.26 19.73 -14.04
C LYS A 78 -9.47 18.27 -13.61
N LEU A 79 -8.40 17.61 -13.15
CA LEU A 79 -8.40 16.18 -12.83
C LEU A 79 -8.73 15.88 -11.37
N ALA A 80 -8.48 16.84 -10.47
CA ALA A 80 -8.72 16.64 -9.05
C ALA A 80 -10.20 16.34 -8.79
N PRO A 81 -10.52 15.15 -8.24
CA PRO A 81 -11.89 14.78 -7.92
C PRO A 81 -12.39 15.57 -6.71
N ALA A 82 -13.67 16.00 -6.74
CA ALA A 82 -14.24 16.83 -5.68
C ALA A 82 -14.47 16.08 -4.35
N ASN A 83 -14.61 14.75 -4.43
CA ASN A 83 -14.87 13.84 -3.32
C ASN A 83 -13.60 13.33 -2.62
N HIS A 84 -12.41 13.55 -3.19
CA HIS A 84 -11.14 13.11 -2.60
C HIS A 84 -10.12 14.23 -2.52
N GLN A 85 -9.30 14.15 -1.48
CA GLN A 85 -8.32 15.20 -1.22
C GLN A 85 -7.13 15.04 -2.18
N THR A 86 -6.88 16.07 -2.99
CA THR A 86 -5.70 16.15 -3.85
C THR A 86 -4.71 17.17 -3.25
N VAL A 87 -3.44 16.78 -3.15
CA VAL A 87 -2.35 17.62 -2.65
C VAL A 87 -1.15 17.56 -3.60
N ALA A 88 -0.59 18.72 -3.92
CA ALA A 88 0.63 18.87 -4.68
C ALA A 88 1.79 19.09 -3.70
N SER A 89 2.72 18.12 -3.61
CA SER A 89 3.85 18.12 -2.68
C SER A 89 4.99 17.30 -3.26
N THR A 90 6.07 17.93 -3.71
CA THR A 90 7.25 17.19 -4.18
C THR A 90 7.99 16.57 -2.99
N GLU A 91 7.98 17.25 -1.86
CA GLU A 91 8.58 16.80 -0.61
C GLU A 91 7.97 15.47 -0.12
N ALA A 92 6.67 15.27 -0.33
CA ALA A 92 6.03 13.99 -0.04
C ALA A 92 6.55 12.86 -0.94
N TRP A 93 6.81 13.14 -2.23
CA TRP A 93 7.39 12.13 -3.12
C TRP A 93 8.77 11.71 -2.65
N ASP A 94 9.58 12.66 -2.20
CA ASP A 94 10.92 12.40 -1.70
C ASP A 94 10.87 11.66 -0.34
N ALA A 95 10.00 12.09 0.58
CA ALA A 95 9.86 11.47 1.91
C ALA A 95 9.45 9.99 1.83
N TYR A 96 8.58 9.65 0.88
CA TYR A 96 8.16 8.28 0.62
C TYR A 96 9.03 7.54 -0.41
N ASN A 97 10.14 8.15 -0.88
CA ASN A 97 11.05 7.60 -1.89
C ASN A 97 10.32 7.06 -3.14
N VAL A 98 9.30 7.77 -3.62
CA VAL A 98 8.42 7.30 -4.69
C VAL A 98 9.19 7.26 -6.03
N PRO A 99 9.41 6.07 -6.61
CA PRO A 99 10.31 5.93 -7.75
C PRO A 99 9.64 6.21 -9.10
N VAL A 100 8.31 6.10 -9.17
CA VAL A 100 7.54 6.13 -10.41
C VAL A 100 6.12 6.62 -10.16
N SER A 101 5.40 6.96 -11.23
CA SER A 101 3.98 7.27 -11.21
C SER A 101 3.25 6.39 -12.22
N PRO A 102 2.10 5.77 -11.87
CA PRO A 102 1.42 5.80 -10.58
C PRO A 102 2.10 4.91 -9.51
N TYR A 103 2.01 5.31 -8.25
CA TYR A 103 2.49 4.54 -7.10
C TYR A 103 1.54 4.68 -5.91
N PHE A 104 1.36 3.61 -5.15
CA PHE A 104 0.35 3.51 -4.10
C PHE A 104 0.98 3.09 -2.79
N ILE A 105 0.53 3.70 -1.70
CA ILE A 105 0.98 3.37 -0.33
C ILE A 105 -0.26 3.26 0.55
N LEU A 106 -0.43 2.11 1.21
CA LEU A 106 -1.48 1.88 2.20
C LEU A 106 -0.91 2.09 3.59
N ILE A 107 -1.58 2.93 4.38
CA ILE A 107 -1.18 3.30 5.73
C ILE A 107 -2.27 2.90 6.70
N ASP A 108 -1.88 2.30 7.82
CA ASP A 108 -2.73 2.15 8.99
C ASP A 108 -2.62 3.40 9.85
N GLY A 109 -3.68 4.21 9.87
CA GLY A 109 -3.72 5.45 10.63
C GLY A 109 -3.46 5.27 12.13
N PRO A 110 -4.10 4.30 12.80
CA PRO A 110 -3.90 4.05 14.23
C PRO A 110 -2.47 3.71 14.64
N SER A 111 -1.76 2.87 13.88
CA SER A 111 -0.34 2.55 14.16
C SER A 111 0.64 3.55 13.54
N GLY A 112 0.20 4.33 12.55
CA GLY A 112 1.07 5.23 11.79
C GLY A 112 2.07 4.48 10.91
N MET A 113 1.77 3.24 10.51
CA MET A 113 2.70 2.40 9.75
C MET A 113 2.23 2.16 8.32
N THR A 114 3.18 2.09 7.38
CA THR A 114 2.92 1.60 6.02
C THR A 114 2.68 0.09 6.05
N LEU A 115 1.52 -0.31 5.53
CA LEU A 115 1.08 -1.70 5.41
C LEU A 115 1.57 -2.35 4.11
N GLY A 116 1.62 -1.57 3.03
CA GLY A 116 2.06 -2.05 1.72
C GLY A 116 2.20 -0.91 0.73
N GLU A 117 3.04 -1.11 -0.27
CA GLU A 117 3.33 -0.11 -1.29
C GLU A 117 3.64 -0.77 -2.64
N GLY A 118 3.39 -0.06 -3.74
CA GLY A 118 3.69 -0.58 -5.06
C GLY A 118 3.24 0.29 -6.23
N ALA A 119 3.87 0.07 -7.38
CA ALA A 119 3.43 0.61 -8.66
C ALA A 119 2.39 -0.32 -9.30
N ALA A 120 1.32 0.26 -9.86
CA ALA A 120 0.28 -0.51 -10.52
C ALA A 120 -0.25 0.24 -11.74
N ALA A 121 -0.43 -0.45 -12.86
CA ALA A 121 -0.91 0.18 -14.09
C ALA A 121 -2.44 0.22 -14.17
N THR A 122 -3.15 -0.54 -13.31
CA THR A 122 -4.62 -0.66 -13.37
C THR A 122 -5.23 -0.75 -11.96
N TRP A 123 -6.49 -0.35 -11.82
CA TRP A 123 -7.23 -0.43 -10.55
C TRP A 123 -7.31 -1.84 -9.93
N PRO A 124 -7.60 -2.91 -10.70
CA PRO A 124 -7.63 -4.27 -10.14
C PRO A 124 -6.30 -4.71 -9.51
N GLN A 125 -5.16 -4.22 -10.02
CA GLN A 125 -3.86 -4.49 -9.42
C GLN A 125 -3.71 -3.78 -8.06
N VAL A 126 -4.20 -2.55 -7.96
CA VAL A 126 -4.23 -1.81 -6.69
C VAL A 126 -5.14 -2.51 -5.69
N ASP A 127 -6.36 -2.87 -6.08
CA ASP A 127 -7.31 -3.59 -5.23
C ASP A 127 -6.72 -4.88 -4.66
N ASN A 128 -6.03 -5.67 -5.50
CA ASN A 128 -5.36 -6.89 -5.04
C ASN A 128 -4.20 -6.60 -4.07
N LEU A 129 -3.35 -5.60 -4.37
CA LEU A 129 -2.27 -5.17 -3.48
C LEU A 129 -2.80 -4.77 -2.09
N LEU A 130 -3.88 -3.97 -2.07
CA LEU A 130 -4.52 -3.53 -0.84
C LEU A 130 -5.10 -4.70 -0.04
N LYS A 131 -5.81 -5.63 -0.70
CA LYS A 131 -6.36 -6.83 -0.05
C LYS A 131 -5.27 -7.71 0.55
N GLN A 132 -4.16 -7.89 -0.16
CA GLN A 132 -3.01 -8.66 0.33
C GLN A 132 -2.38 -7.99 1.55
N ALA A 133 -2.10 -6.68 1.48
CA ALA A 133 -1.53 -5.92 2.60
C ALA A 133 -2.43 -5.98 3.86
N MET A 134 -3.75 -5.87 3.70
CA MET A 134 -4.69 -6.01 4.80
C MET A 134 -4.71 -7.42 5.39
N ALA A 135 -4.69 -8.46 4.52
CA ALA A 135 -4.71 -9.85 4.93
C ALA A 135 -3.46 -10.25 5.74
N ASP A 136 -2.27 -9.76 5.34
CA ASP A 136 -1.01 -10.06 6.03
C ASP A 136 -0.98 -9.56 7.48
N LEU A 137 -1.77 -8.52 7.77
CA LEU A 137 -1.86 -7.87 9.08
C LEU A 137 -3.03 -8.37 9.93
N GLY A 138 -3.89 -9.23 9.38
CA GLY A 138 -5.14 -9.62 10.03
C GLY A 138 -6.13 -8.46 10.20
N VAL A 139 -6.01 -7.41 9.39
CA VAL A 139 -6.95 -6.28 9.38
C VAL A 139 -8.22 -6.74 8.67
N ALA A 140 -9.24 -7.12 9.43
CA ALA A 140 -10.55 -7.37 8.87
C ALA A 140 -11.10 -6.06 8.27
N PRO A 141 -11.70 -6.08 7.06
CA PRO A 141 -12.41 -4.93 6.53
C PRO A 141 -13.50 -4.55 7.54
N SER A 142 -13.45 -3.32 8.03
CA SER A 142 -14.21 -2.89 9.19
C SER A 142 -15.71 -3.07 8.97
N GLY A 143 -16.34 -3.73 9.94
CA GLY A 143 -17.78 -3.82 10.10
C GLY A 143 -18.17 -4.31 11.49
N GLU A 144 -17.37 -5.20 12.08
CA GLU A 144 -17.62 -5.71 13.43
C GLU A 144 -16.31 -5.71 14.24
N ARG A 145 -16.29 -4.91 15.32
CA ARG A 145 -15.25 -5.00 16.34
C ARG A 145 -15.40 -6.36 17.02
N GLN A 146 -14.56 -7.32 16.65
CA GLN A 146 -14.37 -8.52 17.45
C GLN A 146 -13.00 -8.45 18.12
N ASP A 147 -13.04 -8.34 19.45
CA ASP A 147 -11.88 -8.48 20.33
C ASP A 147 -11.21 -9.84 20.09
N GLN A 148 -10.24 -9.88 19.19
CA GLN A 148 -9.34 -11.03 18.99
C GLN A 148 -7.88 -10.58 18.99
N ARG A 149 -7.50 -9.76 19.97
CA ARG A 149 -6.08 -9.54 20.29
C ARG A 149 -5.65 -10.60 21.31
N ALA A 150 -5.21 -11.76 20.82
CA ALA A 150 -4.15 -12.61 21.44
C ALA A 150 -3.98 -14.01 20.81
N ALA A 151 -4.82 -14.47 19.86
CA ALA A 151 -4.79 -15.89 19.43
C ALA A 151 -4.27 -16.16 18.00
N GLY A 152 -3.91 -15.13 17.23
CA GLY A 152 -3.64 -15.29 15.78
C GLY A 152 -2.25 -15.80 15.41
N GLY A 153 -1.25 -15.67 16.28
CA GLY A 153 0.12 -16.13 16.01
C GLY A 153 0.25 -17.65 16.04
N GLU A 154 -0.19 -18.26 17.15
CA GLU A 154 -0.10 -19.71 17.36
C GLU A 154 -0.95 -20.51 16.36
N ALA A 155 -2.13 -20.00 15.98
CA ALA A 155 -3.01 -20.66 15.02
C ALA A 155 -2.44 -20.63 13.59
N ARG A 156 -1.68 -19.59 13.23
CA ARG A 156 -1.04 -19.47 11.91
C ARG A 156 0.18 -20.38 11.79
N GLU A 157 1.01 -20.46 12.84
CA GLU A 157 2.14 -21.38 12.91
C GLU A 157 1.67 -22.84 12.89
N ALA A 158 0.65 -23.18 13.68
CA ALA A 158 0.10 -24.54 13.71
C ALA A 158 -0.46 -24.99 12.36
N LYS A 159 -1.06 -24.08 11.58
CA LYS A 159 -1.56 -24.40 10.24
C LYS A 159 -0.44 -24.60 9.23
N VAL A 160 0.61 -23.79 9.30
CA VAL A 160 1.78 -23.93 8.42
C VAL A 160 2.51 -25.24 8.70
N ASP A 161 2.66 -25.60 9.98
CA ASP A 161 3.27 -26.87 10.37
C ASP A 161 2.43 -28.08 9.91
N ASP A 162 1.09 -28.00 10.01
CA ASP A 162 0.18 -29.07 9.56
C ASP A 162 0.21 -29.22 8.03
N ASP A 163 0.25 -28.11 7.29
CA ASP A 163 0.36 -28.11 5.83
C ASP A 163 1.72 -28.68 5.36
N LEU A 164 2.83 -28.36 6.06
CA LEU A 164 4.16 -28.93 5.79
C LEU A 164 4.25 -30.42 6.11
N ALA A 165 3.65 -30.84 7.23
CA ALA A 165 3.57 -32.25 7.60
C ALA A 165 2.73 -33.05 6.60
N ALA A 166 1.62 -32.49 6.12
CA ALA A 166 0.78 -33.10 5.07
C ALA A 166 1.53 -33.23 3.73
N ALA A 167 2.48 -32.34 3.45
CA ALA A 167 3.40 -32.43 2.31
C ALA A 167 4.60 -33.38 2.54
N GLY A 168 4.71 -34.00 3.73
CA GLY A 168 5.81 -34.90 4.10
C GLY A 168 7.13 -34.18 4.44
N ILE A 169 7.09 -32.87 4.63
CA ILE A 169 8.28 -32.03 4.89
C ILE A 169 8.45 -31.90 6.40
N THR A 170 9.26 -32.79 6.98
CA THR A 170 9.62 -32.78 8.41
C THR A 170 10.93 -32.00 8.66
N PRO A 171 11.22 -31.57 9.89
CA PRO A 171 12.53 -31.02 10.25
C PRO A 171 13.65 -32.01 9.92
N GLY A 172 14.45 -31.72 8.89
CA GLY A 172 15.45 -32.62 8.31
C GLY A 172 15.19 -33.04 6.87
N HIS A 173 14.08 -32.61 6.25
CA HIS A 173 13.79 -32.92 4.85
C HIS A 173 14.85 -32.28 3.93
N PRO A 174 15.42 -33.02 2.96
CA PRO A 174 16.54 -32.54 2.12
C PRO A 174 16.19 -31.30 1.27
N SER A 175 14.90 -31.03 1.01
CA SER A 175 14.49 -29.78 0.34
C SER A 175 14.60 -28.53 1.21
N LEU A 176 14.79 -28.67 2.53
CA LEU A 176 14.99 -27.56 3.46
C LEU A 176 16.45 -27.07 3.47
N TYR A 177 17.38 -27.83 2.88
CA TYR A 177 18.80 -27.50 2.77
C TYR A 177 19.30 -27.71 1.34
N PRO A 178 19.02 -26.77 0.40
CA PRO A 178 19.59 -26.86 -0.93
C PRO A 178 21.07 -26.48 -0.89
N GLY A 179 21.96 -27.47 -1.02
CA GLY A 179 23.36 -27.26 -1.39
C GLY A 179 24.40 -27.90 -0.47
N THR A 180 24.63 -29.21 -0.63
CA THR A 180 25.96 -29.85 -0.50
C THR A 180 25.94 -31.11 -1.36
N ASP A 181 26.43 -31.01 -2.60
CA ASP A 181 26.81 -32.18 -3.41
C ASP A 181 28.05 -32.84 -2.77
N PRO A 182 28.08 -34.16 -2.58
CA PRO A 182 29.26 -34.89 -2.11
C PRO A 182 29.99 -35.53 -3.30
N ASP A 183 30.99 -34.86 -3.86
CA ASP A 183 31.96 -35.50 -4.75
C ASP A 183 33.29 -34.72 -4.72
N ASP A 184 34.10 -34.99 -3.70
CA ASP A 184 35.56 -34.81 -3.71
C ASP A 184 36.15 -35.98 -2.89
N GLU A 185 36.17 -37.17 -3.51
CA GLU A 185 37.04 -38.27 -3.09
C GLU A 185 38.46 -37.99 -3.59
N ASP A 186 39.38 -37.67 -2.68
CA ASP A 186 40.82 -37.63 -2.92
C ASP A 186 41.43 -38.99 -2.54
N PRO A 187 42.05 -39.75 -3.46
CA PRO A 187 42.87 -40.90 -3.09
C PRO A 187 44.35 -40.49 -2.91
N GLU A 188 44.96 -41.04 -1.86
CA GLU A 188 46.34 -40.89 -1.38
C GLU A 188 47.46 -40.87 -2.45
#